data_AF-A0AAE5C711-F1
#
_entry.id   AF-A0AAE5C711-F1
#
_cell.length_a   1.000
_cell.length_b   1.000
_cell.length_c   1.000
_cell.angle_alpha   90.00
_cell.angle_beta   90.00
_cell.angle_gamma   90.00
#
_symmetry.space_group_name_H-M   'P 1'
#
loop_
_entity.id
_entity.type
_entity.pdbx_description
1 polymer ?
#
loop_
_entity_poly.entity_id
_entity_poly.type
_entity_poly.pdbx_seq_one_letter_code
_entity_poly.pdbx_strand_id
1 'polypeptide(L)'
;INRAMCYYMKQYGIFEDDVEAVMDLYTKQCAIEMNSLDLAKIGSVFALNGRHPETGEQVISKDVARICKTFMVTCGMYNASGEFAIKVGIPAKSGVSGGIMGISPYDFGIGIFGPALDEKGNSIAGVK
;
A
#
# COMPACT_ATOMS: atom_id res chain seq x y z
N ILE A 1 9.61 14.79 -10.59
CA ILE A 1 8.67 15.22 -9.53
C ILE A 1 9.16 14.81 -8.13
N ASN A 2 9.40 13.52 -7.85
CA ASN A 2 9.84 13.08 -6.51
C ASN A 2 11.10 13.78 -5.97
N ARG A 3 12.14 13.98 -6.80
CA ARG A 3 13.32 14.79 -6.43
C ARG A 3 12.95 16.22 -6.00
N ALA A 4 12.05 16.87 -6.73
CA ALA A 4 11.58 18.22 -6.38
C ALA A 4 10.83 18.24 -5.04
N MET A 5 10.00 17.23 -4.77
CA MET A 5 9.35 17.06 -3.46
C MET A 5 10.37 16.85 -2.34
N CYS A 6 11.43 16.08 -2.59
CA CYS A 6 12.51 15.88 -1.62
C CYS A 6 13.23 17.19 -1.28
N TYR A 7 13.63 17.98 -2.30
CA TYR A 7 14.23 19.29 -2.06
C TYR A 7 13.29 20.25 -1.32
N TYR A 8 11.99 20.24 -1.67
CA TYR A 8 10.99 21.03 -0.96
C TYR A 8 10.90 20.64 0.52
N MET A 9 10.74 19.35 0.83
CA MET A 9 10.69 18.85 2.20
C MET A 9 11.97 19.16 3.00
N LYS A 10 13.14 19.03 2.36
CA LYS A 10 14.44 19.38 2.96
C LYS A 10 14.55 20.87 3.29
N GLN A 11 14.07 21.75 2.40
CA GLN A 11 14.04 23.20 2.63
C GLN A 11 13.24 23.57 3.89
N TYR A 12 12.18 22.82 4.21
CA TYR A 12 11.36 23.02 5.41
C TYR A 12 11.83 22.18 6.62
N GLY A 13 12.98 21.50 6.54
CA GLY A 13 13.52 20.72 7.65
C GLY A 13 12.71 19.49 8.02
N ILE A 14 11.93 18.92 7.08
CA ILE A 14 11.19 17.67 7.32
C ILE A 14 12.14 16.47 7.45
N PHE A 15 13.28 16.51 6.76
CA PHE A 15 14.39 15.58 6.91
C PHE A 15 15.70 16.25 6.48
N GLU A 16 16.84 15.73 6.95
CA GLU A 16 18.17 16.33 6.74
C GLU A 16 19.08 15.52 5.81
N ASP A 17 18.73 14.28 5.49
CA ASP A 17 19.50 13.36 4.65
C ASP A 17 19.77 13.88 3.22
N ASP A 18 20.77 13.30 2.57
CA ASP A 18 21.06 13.58 1.17
C ASP A 18 19.89 13.17 0.25
N VAL A 19 19.51 14.07 -0.68
CA VAL A 19 18.34 13.86 -1.54
C VAL A 19 18.53 12.67 -2.46
N GLU A 20 19.73 12.45 -3.00
CA GLU A 20 19.97 11.32 -3.91
C GLU A 20 20.01 9.99 -3.15
N ALA A 21 20.53 9.96 -1.92
CA ALA A 21 20.43 8.77 -1.06
C ALA A 21 18.97 8.39 -0.74
N VAL A 22 18.13 9.36 -0.38
CA VAL A 22 16.69 9.13 -0.13
C VAL A 22 15.99 8.65 -1.40
N MET A 23 16.31 9.24 -2.56
CA MET A 23 15.75 8.84 -3.84
C MET A 23 16.18 7.44 -4.28
N ASP A 24 17.44 7.05 -4.04
CA ASP A 24 17.93 5.70 -4.31
C ASP A 24 17.17 4.67 -3.47
N LEU A 25 17.00 4.92 -2.18
CA LEU A 25 16.22 4.04 -1.30
C LEU A 25 14.74 3.96 -1.73
N TYR A 26 14.11 5.11 -1.99
CA TYR A 26 12.70 5.18 -2.38
C TYR A 26 12.42 4.45 -3.70
N THR A 27 13.30 4.62 -4.70
CA THR A 27 13.14 3.96 -6.00
C THR A 27 13.34 2.45 -5.89
N LYS A 28 14.32 1.98 -5.11
CA LYS A 28 14.50 0.55 -4.80
C LYS A 28 13.31 -0.04 -4.06
N GLN A 29 12.75 0.66 -3.07
CA GLN A 29 11.54 0.22 -2.36
C GLN A 29 10.35 0.05 -3.32
N CYS A 30 10.16 0.97 -4.27
CA CYS A 30 9.08 0.89 -5.26
C CYS A 30 9.32 -0.17 -6.35
N ALA A 31 10.55 -0.65 -6.49
CA ALA A 31 10.96 -1.66 -7.45
C ALA A 31 10.94 -3.09 -6.88
N ILE A 32 10.55 -3.28 -5.60
CA ILE A 32 10.34 -4.61 -5.04
C ILE A 32 9.27 -5.33 -5.86
N GLU A 33 9.61 -6.52 -6.34
CA GLU A 33 8.74 -7.36 -7.14
C GLU A 33 8.23 -8.56 -6.35
N MET A 34 6.98 -8.93 -6.61
CA MET A 34 6.31 -10.09 -6.02
C MET A 34 5.08 -10.45 -6.87
N ASN A 35 4.53 -11.65 -6.69
CA ASN A 35 3.30 -12.05 -7.38
C ASN A 35 2.04 -11.71 -6.53
N SER A 36 0.85 -11.95 -7.09
CA SER A 36 -0.43 -11.68 -6.40
C SER A 36 -0.62 -12.49 -5.12
N LEU A 37 -0.10 -13.72 -5.07
CA LEU A 37 -0.18 -14.58 -3.88
C LEU A 37 0.68 -14.02 -2.75
N ASP A 38 1.89 -13.54 -3.05
CA ASP A 38 2.76 -12.91 -2.07
C ASP A 38 2.11 -11.62 -1.51
N LEU A 39 1.52 -10.80 -2.39
CA LEU A 39 0.80 -9.59 -1.99
C LEU A 39 -0.43 -9.92 -1.11
N ALA A 40 -1.14 -11.00 -1.43
CA ALA A 40 -2.25 -11.49 -0.61
C ALA A 40 -1.79 -11.95 0.78
N LYS A 41 -0.63 -12.63 0.87
CA LYS A 41 -0.04 -13.04 2.16
C LYS A 41 0.29 -11.83 3.04
N ILE A 42 0.81 -10.75 2.45
CA ILE A 42 1.03 -9.48 3.18
C ILE A 42 -0.31 -8.93 3.69
N GLY A 43 -1.35 -8.92 2.85
CA GLY A 43 -2.70 -8.53 3.25
C GLY A 43 -3.24 -9.36 4.43
N SER A 44 -2.97 -10.68 4.45
CA SER A 44 -3.38 -11.57 5.54
C SER A 44 -2.69 -11.22 6.86
N VAL A 45 -1.43 -10.79 6.83
CA VAL A 45 -0.74 -10.29 8.05
C VAL A 45 -1.51 -9.10 8.64
N PHE A 46 -1.97 -8.15 7.82
CA PHE A 46 -2.76 -7.03 8.31
C PHE A 46 -4.19 -7.43 8.75
N ALA A 47 -4.81 -8.40 8.07
CA ALA A 47 -6.09 -8.97 8.48
C ALA A 47 -6.00 -9.54 9.90
N LEU A 48 -4.94 -10.31 10.15
CA LEU A 48 -4.61 -10.92 11.45
C LEU A 48 -3.91 -9.96 12.43
N ASN A 49 -4.08 -8.64 12.25
CA ASN A 49 -3.55 -7.61 13.15
C ASN A 49 -2.03 -7.72 13.40
N GLY A 50 -1.28 -7.98 12.33
CA GLY A 50 0.18 -8.02 12.31
C GLY A 50 0.80 -9.39 12.58
N ARG A 51 -0.02 -10.46 12.65
CA ARG A 51 0.48 -11.83 12.86
C ARG A 51 0.67 -12.57 11.54
N HIS A 52 1.74 -13.35 11.45
CA HIS A 52 1.97 -14.26 10.35
C HIS A 52 0.92 -15.38 10.36
N PRO A 53 0.21 -15.65 9.25
CA PRO A 53 -0.92 -16.59 9.22
C PRO A 53 -0.53 -18.03 9.55
N GLU A 54 0.66 -18.48 9.13
CA GLU A 54 1.11 -19.87 9.34
C GLU A 54 1.82 -20.08 10.68
N THR A 55 2.76 -19.20 11.06
CA THR A 55 3.57 -19.37 12.27
C THR A 55 2.95 -18.75 13.52
N GLY A 56 1.98 -17.84 13.37
CA GLY A 56 1.39 -17.07 14.47
C GLY A 56 2.28 -15.98 15.06
N GLU A 57 3.49 -15.81 14.53
CA GLU A 57 4.48 -14.80 14.96
C GLU A 57 3.96 -13.38 14.76
N GLN A 58 4.25 -12.48 15.70
CA GLN A 58 3.88 -11.06 15.61
C GLN A 58 4.93 -10.29 14.79
N VAL A 59 4.74 -10.19 13.48
CA VAL A 59 5.66 -9.52 12.55
C VAL A 59 5.54 -8.00 12.60
N ILE A 60 4.33 -7.48 12.81
CA ILE A 60 4.02 -6.06 12.96
C ILE A 60 3.22 -5.90 14.24
N SER A 61 3.44 -4.87 15.06
CA SER A 61 2.61 -4.69 16.25
C SER A 61 1.13 -4.46 15.88
N LYS A 62 0.21 -4.88 16.76
CA LYS A 62 -1.24 -4.73 16.54
C LYS A 62 -1.66 -3.29 16.25
N ASP A 63 -1.05 -2.33 16.93
CA ASP A 63 -1.38 -0.91 16.76
C ASP A 63 -0.87 -0.36 15.43
N VAL A 64 0.35 -0.73 15.01
CA VAL A 64 0.86 -0.37 13.69
C VAL A 64 0.00 -0.98 12.58
N ALA A 65 -0.38 -2.26 12.70
CA ALA A 65 -1.27 -2.89 11.73
C ALA A 65 -2.63 -2.18 11.63
N ARG A 66 -3.18 -1.71 12.77
CA ARG A 66 -4.41 -0.91 12.79
C ARG A 66 -4.23 0.45 12.11
N ILE A 67 -3.14 1.16 12.38
CA ILE A 67 -2.83 2.47 11.76
C ILE A 67 -2.65 2.32 10.24
N CYS A 68 -1.95 1.29 9.78
CA CYS A 68 -1.82 1.02 8.36
C CYS A 68 -3.19 0.80 7.71
N LYS A 69 -4.07 0.01 8.34
CA LYS A 69 -5.45 -0.22 7.86
C LYS A 69 -6.25 1.07 7.77
N THR A 70 -6.11 2.01 8.71
CA THR A 70 -6.82 3.29 8.63
C THR A 70 -6.39 4.10 7.41
N PHE A 71 -5.08 4.17 7.11
CA PHE A 71 -4.62 4.85 5.89
C PHE A 71 -5.04 4.15 4.61
N MET A 72 -5.10 2.81 4.61
CA MET A 72 -5.61 2.03 3.50
C MET A 72 -7.09 2.35 3.20
N VAL A 73 -7.91 2.62 4.23
CA VAL A 73 -9.30 3.07 4.03
C VAL A 73 -9.35 4.52 3.55
N THR A 74 -8.63 5.44 4.19
CA THR A 74 -8.83 6.89 3.97
C THR A 74 -8.10 7.43 2.74
N CYS A 75 -6.96 6.86 2.38
CA CYS A 75 -6.09 7.37 1.30
C CYS A 75 -5.37 6.26 0.51
N GLY A 76 -5.84 5.02 0.58
CA GLY A 76 -5.17 3.87 -0.02
C GLY A 76 -5.25 3.79 -1.54
N MET A 77 -6.30 4.36 -2.13
CA MET A 77 -6.67 4.24 -3.55
C MET A 77 -6.52 5.58 -4.30
N TYR A 78 -5.46 6.34 -3.98
CA TYR A 78 -5.26 7.71 -4.46
C TYR A 78 -6.51 8.57 -4.21
N ASN A 79 -6.89 9.39 -5.19
CA ASN A 79 -8.06 10.26 -5.17
C ASN A 79 -9.39 9.48 -5.27
N ALA A 80 -9.36 8.14 -5.39
CA ALA A 80 -10.54 7.29 -5.45
C ALA A 80 -10.89 6.61 -4.11
N SER A 81 -10.17 6.90 -3.02
CA SER A 81 -10.36 6.20 -1.74
C SER A 81 -11.81 6.29 -1.21
N GLY A 82 -12.46 7.45 -1.31
CA GLY A 82 -13.86 7.60 -0.92
C GLY A 82 -14.83 6.80 -1.81
N GLU A 83 -14.60 6.77 -3.12
CA GLU A 83 -15.40 5.98 -4.07
C GLU A 83 -15.22 4.47 -3.82
N PHE A 84 -14.00 4.03 -3.56
CA PHE A 84 -13.69 2.65 -3.23
C PHE A 84 -14.33 2.21 -1.90
N ALA A 85 -14.32 3.08 -0.89
CA ALA A 85 -14.98 2.83 0.38
C ALA A 85 -16.51 2.64 0.21
N ILE A 86 -17.15 3.39 -0.70
CA ILE A 86 -18.58 3.27 -0.99
C ILE A 86 -18.88 1.98 -1.77
N LYS A 87 -18.07 1.66 -2.79
CA LYS A 87 -18.37 0.56 -3.73
C LYS A 87 -17.89 -0.81 -3.25
N VAL A 88 -16.76 -0.87 -2.57
CA VAL A 88 -16.08 -2.12 -2.16
C VAL A 88 -16.04 -2.28 -0.65
N GLY A 89 -15.72 -1.21 0.09
CA GLY A 89 -15.88 -1.18 1.56
C GLY A 89 -14.83 -1.94 2.37
N ILE A 90 -13.64 -2.19 1.81
CA ILE A 90 -12.51 -2.81 2.54
C ILE A 90 -11.28 -1.90 2.56
N PRO A 91 -10.37 -2.03 3.55
CA PRO A 91 -9.06 -1.39 3.47
C PRO A 91 -8.29 -1.92 2.25
N ALA A 92 -7.75 -1.02 1.43
CA ALA A 92 -6.93 -1.39 0.28
C ALA A 92 -5.78 -0.43 0.02
N LYS A 93 -4.78 -0.86 -0.74
CA LYS A 93 -3.71 0.01 -1.27
C LYS A 93 -3.43 -0.34 -2.72
N SER A 94 -3.44 0.67 -3.59
CA SER A 94 -3.07 0.51 -5.00
C SER A 94 -1.65 0.98 -5.32
N GLY A 95 -1.10 0.50 -6.43
CA GLY A 95 0.13 0.97 -7.05
C GLY A 95 -0.05 1.17 -8.55
N VAL A 96 0.68 2.13 -9.13
CA VAL A 96 0.62 2.43 -10.58
C VAL A 96 1.20 1.32 -11.47
N SER A 97 1.81 0.29 -10.90
CA SER A 97 2.13 -0.95 -11.63
C SER A 97 0.90 -1.83 -11.88
N GLY A 98 -0.27 -1.45 -11.36
CA GLY A 98 -1.52 -2.21 -11.46
C GLY A 98 -1.78 -3.14 -10.27
N GLY A 99 -0.93 -3.09 -9.24
CA GLY A 99 -1.11 -3.86 -8.00
C GLY A 99 -2.21 -3.27 -7.10
N ILE A 100 -3.05 -4.12 -6.51
CA ILE A 100 -3.97 -3.76 -5.43
C ILE A 100 -3.86 -4.81 -4.32
N MET A 101 -3.53 -4.36 -3.12
CA MET A 101 -3.64 -5.15 -1.89
C MET A 101 -4.94 -4.80 -1.18
N GLY A 102 -5.75 -5.79 -0.80
CA GLY A 102 -6.97 -5.62 -0.03
C GLY A 102 -6.95 -6.44 1.25
N ILE A 103 -7.71 -6.02 2.26
CA ILE A 103 -7.79 -6.70 3.55
C ILE A 103 -9.24 -7.08 3.82
N SER A 104 -9.50 -8.39 3.86
CA SER A 104 -10.83 -8.92 4.14
C SER A 104 -11.18 -8.80 5.62
N PRO A 105 -12.46 -8.56 5.97
CA PRO A 105 -12.93 -8.70 7.34
C PRO A 105 -12.95 -10.15 7.85
N TYR A 106 -12.71 -11.14 6.97
CA TYR A 106 -12.72 -12.57 7.28
C TYR A 106 -11.31 -13.18 7.39
N ASP A 107 -10.35 -12.42 7.94
CA ASP A 107 -9.00 -12.89 8.27
C ASP A 107 -8.12 -13.36 7.09
N PHE A 108 -8.37 -12.85 5.88
CA PHE A 108 -7.50 -13.09 4.72
C PHE A 108 -7.14 -11.80 3.97
N GLY A 109 -6.01 -11.82 3.26
CA GLY A 109 -5.60 -10.77 2.35
C GLY A 109 -5.97 -11.06 0.90
N ILE A 110 -6.06 -10.00 0.11
CA ILE A 110 -6.35 -10.03 -1.32
C ILE A 110 -5.17 -9.38 -2.03
N GLY A 111 -4.66 -10.02 -3.08
CA GLY A 111 -3.62 -9.48 -3.93
C GLY A 111 -4.05 -9.56 -5.39
N ILE A 112 -4.04 -8.43 -6.08
CA ILE A 112 -4.48 -8.31 -7.47
C ILE A 112 -3.39 -7.60 -8.26
N PHE A 113 -3.15 -8.05 -9.50
CA PHE A 113 -2.36 -7.31 -10.49
C PHE A 113 -3.13 -7.20 -11.79
N GLY A 114 -3.42 -5.97 -12.20
CA GLY A 114 -4.01 -5.66 -13.51
C GLY A 114 -3.35 -4.41 -14.09
N PRO A 115 -2.43 -4.54 -15.07
CA PRO A 115 -1.61 -3.43 -15.54
C PRO A 115 -2.38 -2.28 -16.18
N ALA A 116 -3.59 -2.52 -16.69
CA ALA A 116 -4.44 -1.48 -17.25
C ALA A 116 -5.00 -0.58 -16.12
N LEU A 117 -4.69 0.72 -16.17
CA LEU A 117 -5.08 1.69 -15.15
C LEU A 117 -6.19 2.63 -15.62
N ASP A 118 -7.04 3.07 -14.69
CA ASP A 118 -7.96 4.19 -14.89
C ASP A 118 -7.22 5.55 -14.86
N GLU A 119 -7.94 6.63 -15.16
CA GLU A 119 -7.38 8.00 -15.12
C GLU A 119 -6.89 8.43 -13.73
N LYS A 120 -7.25 7.70 -12.68
CA LYS A 120 -6.86 7.96 -11.28
C LYS A 120 -5.66 7.10 -10.85
N GLY A 121 -5.13 6.26 -11.73
CA GLY A 121 -3.96 5.42 -11.49
C GLY A 121 -4.25 4.10 -10.76
N ASN A 122 -5.51 3.67 -10.70
CA ASN A 122 -5.90 2.38 -10.11
C ASN A 122 -6.15 1.32 -11.19
N SER A 123 -5.92 0.04 -10.89
CA SER A 123 -6.18 -1.05 -11.84
C SER A 123 -7.66 -1.14 -12.22
N ILE A 124 -7.99 -1.02 -13.51
CA ILE A 124 -9.37 -1.12 -14.02
C ILE A 124 -9.96 -2.50 -13.71
N ALA A 125 -9.20 -3.55 -14.05
CA ALA A 125 -9.63 -4.93 -13.85
C ALA A 125 -9.63 -5.32 -12.38
N GLY A 126 -8.73 -4.75 -11.58
CA GLY A 126 -8.66 -5.08 -10.15
C GLY A 126 -9.68 -4.39 -9.27
N VAL A 127 -10.29 -3.29 -9.73
CA VAL A 127 -11.39 -2.61 -9.03
C VAL A 127 -12.77 -3.18 -9.39
N LYS A 128 -12.89 -3.88 -10.54
CA LYS A 128 -14.13 -4.53 -10.99
C LYS A 128 -14.30 -5.91 -10.39
#